data_AF-A0A1J4JX83-F1
#
_entry.id   AF-A0A1J4JX83-F1
#
_cell.length_a   1.000
_cell.length_b   1.000
_cell.length_c   1.000
_cell.angle_alpha   90.00
_cell.angle_beta   90.00
_cell.angle_gamma   90.00
#
_symmetry.space_group_name_H-M   'P 1'
#
loop_
_entity.id
_entity.type
_entity.pdbx_description
1 polymer ?
#
loop_
_entity_poly.entity_id
_entity_poly.type
_entity_poly.pdbx_seq_one_letter_code
_entity_poly.pdbx_strand_id
1 'polypeptide(L)'
;MKCQSYLQSFSAIRKAKESNVLLLETIVQSTREYTGSIDQFLLTLSKIPNDLPEKRQKRLFKSVLGPLDFEGKEPETDKIWNNFSGNFISKPPSILILNDSLKRHFIDQLSDLLQTYAESMNKIESDFQSSYSVYAAEENNYNKSNKAYQFICEQIEDLHTKLKPENTSNKSPDIIDKLRSDFTECKNQYKTIQTEALLATESFDAANSEFSVNSEKILCEFEKVDKMFMENLHNIFVQFVQYTGNSLKSMYGENNLIVDALLPLENIKESTEADPKIDEQTPISTAINPRGLDIDFTELIDPSVLFEPELSQKTAIIASENASLPGEYVFPKGTAVRVIEIRGNEAKVIDEEGKRAARVNTAYLTMDDLQRGSPNDWKLATLKEDIGGDNPSGISGKKGQSVLAGKIEGVSAQCMDMYGRKGMVPLEKLSF
;
A
#
# COMPACT_ATOMS: atom_id res chain seq x y z
N MET A 1 4.11 30.93 -15.97
CA MET A 1 3.39 29.71 -16.41
C MET A 1 3.39 29.72 -17.94
N LYS A 2 3.94 28.69 -18.61
CA LYS A 2 3.75 28.52 -20.06
C LYS A 2 2.39 27.87 -20.27
N CYS A 3 1.49 28.49 -21.03
CA CYS A 3 0.26 27.82 -21.47
C CYS A 3 0.66 26.60 -22.30
N GLN A 4 0.20 25.41 -21.90
CA GLN A 4 0.26 24.22 -22.73
C GLN A 4 -0.76 24.35 -23.87
N SER A 5 -0.46 23.79 -25.03
CA SER A 5 -1.45 23.71 -26.12
C SER A 5 -2.51 22.65 -25.82
N TYR A 6 -3.70 22.76 -26.42
CA TYR A 6 -4.75 21.75 -26.26
C TYR A 6 -4.26 20.33 -26.60
N LEU A 7 -3.50 20.17 -27.68
CA LEU A 7 -2.89 18.88 -28.05
C LEU A 7 -2.01 18.28 -26.93
N GLN A 8 -1.25 19.12 -26.23
CA GLN A 8 -0.45 18.68 -25.09
C GLN A 8 -1.32 18.28 -23.90
N SER A 9 -2.35 19.07 -23.59
CA SER A 9 -3.31 18.76 -22.52
C SER A 9 -4.03 17.44 -22.77
N PHE A 10 -4.53 17.21 -23.99
CA PHE A 10 -5.21 15.95 -24.34
C PHE A 10 -4.28 14.75 -24.37
N SER A 11 -3.00 14.93 -24.71
CA SER A 11 -1.99 13.88 -24.55
C SER A 11 -1.76 13.52 -23.07
N ALA A 12 -1.76 14.50 -22.18
CA ALA A 12 -1.66 14.26 -20.73
C ALA A 12 -2.89 13.54 -20.18
N ILE A 13 -4.09 13.94 -20.63
CA ILE A 13 -5.37 13.29 -20.27
C ILE A 13 -5.38 11.82 -20.66
N ARG A 14 -4.93 11.47 -21.86
CA ARG A 14 -4.80 10.07 -22.29
C ARG A 14 -3.87 9.27 -21.38
N LYS A 15 -2.72 9.82 -21.02
CA LYS A 15 -1.78 9.15 -20.10
C LYS A 15 -2.36 8.97 -18.70
N ALA A 16 -3.11 9.95 -18.21
CA ALA A 16 -3.81 9.86 -16.92
C ALA A 16 -4.84 8.73 -16.94
N LYS A 17 -5.66 8.65 -18.00
CA LYS A 17 -6.59 7.55 -18.25
C LYS A 17 -5.89 6.19 -18.18
N GLU A 18 -4.84 6.00 -18.99
CA GLU A 18 -4.08 4.74 -19.06
C GLU A 18 -3.54 4.34 -17.68
N SER A 19 -2.99 5.30 -16.94
CA SER A 19 -2.43 5.06 -15.59
C SER A 19 -3.51 4.68 -14.58
N ASN A 20 -4.64 5.39 -14.56
CA ASN A 20 -5.74 5.17 -13.63
C ASN A 20 -6.46 3.85 -13.90
N VAL A 21 -6.68 3.52 -15.17
CA VAL A 21 -7.25 2.22 -15.60
C VAL A 21 -6.34 1.08 -15.15
N LEU A 22 -5.04 1.16 -15.45
CA LEU A 22 -4.06 0.12 -15.07
C LEU A 22 -3.99 -0.07 -13.55
N LEU A 23 -4.01 1.04 -12.80
CA LEU A 23 -4.00 1.00 -11.33
C LEU A 23 -5.21 0.22 -10.79
N LEU A 24 -6.41 0.54 -11.26
CA LEU A 24 -7.63 -0.14 -10.85
C LEU A 24 -7.64 -1.62 -11.26
N GLU A 25 -7.26 -1.94 -12.48
CA GLU A 25 -7.14 -3.34 -12.94
C GLU A 25 -6.18 -4.13 -12.05
N THR A 26 -5.04 -3.52 -11.68
CA THR A 26 -4.05 -4.15 -10.79
C THR A 26 -4.62 -4.40 -9.40
N ILE A 27 -5.34 -3.44 -8.83
CA ILE A 27 -5.99 -3.58 -7.51
C ILE A 27 -7.05 -4.68 -7.55
N VAL A 28 -7.92 -4.67 -8.57
CA VAL A 28 -8.97 -5.68 -8.77
C VAL A 28 -8.34 -7.07 -8.90
N GLN A 29 -7.32 -7.21 -9.73
CA GLN A 29 -6.65 -8.49 -9.95
C GLN A 29 -5.96 -9.00 -8.68
N SER A 30 -5.21 -8.14 -7.99
CA SER A 30 -4.55 -8.49 -6.72
C SER A 30 -5.56 -8.95 -5.66
N THR A 31 -6.71 -8.29 -5.60
CA THR A 31 -7.78 -8.66 -4.67
C THR A 31 -8.44 -9.98 -5.07
N ARG A 32 -8.64 -10.24 -6.37
CA ARG A 32 -9.14 -11.54 -6.87
C ARG A 32 -8.20 -12.69 -6.52
N GLU A 33 -6.90 -12.49 -6.66
CA GLU A 33 -5.89 -13.50 -6.27
C GLU A 33 -5.90 -13.76 -4.76
N TYR A 34 -6.02 -12.70 -3.96
CA TYR A 34 -6.13 -12.80 -2.51
C TYR A 34 -7.38 -13.56 -2.07
N THR A 35 -8.56 -13.18 -2.58
CA THR A 35 -9.83 -13.87 -2.29
C THR A 35 -9.84 -15.31 -2.77
N GLY A 36 -9.22 -15.61 -3.92
CA GLY A 36 -9.00 -16.98 -4.39
C GLY A 36 -8.10 -17.79 -3.45
N SER A 37 -7.09 -17.16 -2.84
CA SER A 37 -6.24 -17.79 -1.82
C SER A 37 -7.02 -18.08 -0.54
N ILE A 38 -7.93 -17.19 -0.13
CA ILE A 38 -8.84 -17.43 1.00
C ILE A 38 -9.78 -18.60 0.69
N ASP A 39 -10.34 -18.69 -0.53
CA ASP A 39 -11.18 -19.82 -0.92
C ASP A 39 -10.43 -21.16 -0.81
N GLN A 40 -9.17 -21.21 -1.27
CA GLN A 40 -8.34 -22.41 -1.15
C GLN A 40 -8.02 -22.75 0.31
N PHE A 41 -7.78 -21.73 1.14
CA PHE A 41 -7.59 -21.90 2.58
C PHE A 41 -8.84 -22.48 3.25
N LEU A 42 -10.02 -21.91 2.99
CA LEU A 42 -11.31 -22.40 3.49
C LEU A 42 -11.61 -23.82 3.00
N LEU A 43 -11.31 -24.12 1.74
CA LEU A 43 -11.45 -25.47 1.18
C LEU A 43 -10.52 -26.47 1.87
N THR A 44 -9.29 -26.05 2.21
CA THR A 44 -8.34 -26.88 2.97
C THR A 44 -8.83 -27.13 4.40
N LEU A 45 -9.34 -26.10 5.08
CA LEU A 45 -9.95 -26.24 6.40
C LEU A 45 -11.13 -27.20 6.39
N SER A 46 -12.02 -27.10 5.39
CA SER A 46 -13.20 -27.98 5.28
C SER A 46 -12.87 -29.47 5.06
N LYS A 47 -11.63 -29.79 4.67
CA LYS A 47 -11.15 -31.17 4.51
C LYS A 47 -10.58 -31.75 5.81
N ILE A 48 -10.36 -30.93 6.83
CA ILE A 48 -9.93 -31.41 8.14
C ILE A 48 -11.11 -32.20 8.74
N PRO A 49 -10.93 -33.49 9.09
CA PRO A 49 -11.97 -34.25 9.75
C PRO A 49 -12.33 -33.56 11.07
N ASN A 50 -13.63 -33.33 11.28
CA ASN A 50 -14.12 -32.77 12.53
C ASN A 50 -14.09 -33.80 13.66
N ASP A 51 -14.15 -35.10 13.35
CA ASP A 51 -14.19 -36.15 14.37
C ASP A 51 -12.89 -36.22 15.17
N LEU A 52 -13.01 -36.43 16.48
CA LEU A 52 -11.86 -36.76 17.32
C LEU A 52 -11.25 -38.09 16.84
N PRO A 53 -9.91 -38.24 16.87
CA PRO A 53 -9.26 -39.44 16.40
C PRO A 53 -9.67 -40.65 17.25
N GLU A 54 -10.43 -41.57 16.66
CA GLU A 54 -10.90 -42.79 17.33
C GLU A 54 -9.79 -43.83 17.51
N LYS A 55 -8.72 -43.70 16.71
CA LYS A 55 -7.54 -44.57 16.71
C LYS A 55 -6.32 -43.75 16.35
N ARG A 56 -5.17 -44.19 16.85
CA ARG A 56 -3.88 -43.58 16.52
C ARG A 56 -3.63 -43.58 15.01
N GLN A 57 -3.44 -42.41 14.40
CA GLN A 57 -2.98 -42.32 13.02
C GLN A 57 -1.54 -42.83 12.92
N LYS A 58 -1.34 -43.92 12.18
CA LYS A 58 0.01 -44.46 11.89
C LYS A 58 0.77 -43.48 10.99
N ARG A 59 1.68 -42.68 11.55
CA ARG A 59 2.73 -42.02 10.74
C ARG A 59 3.81 -43.05 10.41
N LEU A 60 4.17 -43.14 9.13
CA LEU A 60 5.11 -44.14 8.58
C LEU A 60 6.53 -44.10 9.18
N PHE A 61 6.93 -43.06 9.93
CA PHE A 61 8.35 -42.90 10.33
C PHE A 61 8.67 -42.40 11.75
N LYS A 62 7.72 -42.35 12.71
CA LYS A 62 8.08 -42.10 14.13
C LYS A 62 7.17 -42.87 15.10
N SER A 63 7.79 -43.68 15.97
CA SER A 63 7.14 -44.27 17.13
C SER A 63 6.96 -43.23 18.23
N VAL A 64 5.82 -42.54 18.22
CA VAL A 64 5.38 -41.72 19.37
C VAL A 64 5.01 -42.66 20.53
N LEU A 65 5.43 -42.34 21.76
CA LEU A 65 4.98 -43.03 22.98
C LEU A 65 3.61 -42.46 23.36
N GLY A 66 2.61 -43.33 23.56
CA GLY A 66 1.23 -42.97 23.93
C GLY A 66 0.29 -44.18 23.80
N PRO A 67 -0.89 -44.14 24.45
CA PRO A 67 -1.84 -45.25 24.46
C PRO A 67 -2.27 -45.67 23.05
N LEU A 68 -2.45 -46.98 22.84
CA LEU A 68 -2.74 -47.60 21.54
C LEU A 68 -4.22 -47.50 21.16
N ASP A 69 -5.10 -47.44 22.15
CA ASP A 69 -6.54 -47.32 22.03
C ASP A 69 -7.02 -46.22 22.99
N PHE A 70 -7.99 -45.41 22.57
CA PHE A 70 -8.70 -44.48 23.42
C PHE A 70 -9.87 -45.25 24.06
N GLU A 71 -9.76 -45.63 25.33
CA GLU A 71 -10.89 -46.23 26.06
C GLU A 71 -11.93 -45.14 26.36
N GLY A 72 -13.18 -45.39 25.96
CA GLY A 72 -14.31 -44.50 26.21
C GLY A 72 -14.38 -43.33 25.21
N LYS A 73 -15.13 -43.50 24.11
CA LYS A 73 -15.69 -42.34 23.42
C LYS A 73 -16.68 -41.70 24.37
N GLU A 74 -16.38 -40.51 24.86
CA GLU A 74 -17.34 -39.72 25.60
C GLU A 74 -18.26 -39.01 24.59
N PRO A 75 -19.51 -39.48 24.39
CA PRO A 75 -20.33 -39.04 23.26
C PRO A 75 -20.70 -37.55 23.35
N GLU A 76 -20.71 -36.99 24.55
CA GLU A 76 -20.94 -35.57 24.77
C GLU A 76 -19.75 -34.72 24.35
N THR A 77 -18.52 -35.13 24.69
CA THR A 77 -17.28 -34.47 24.25
C THR A 77 -17.11 -34.53 22.74
N ASP A 78 -17.33 -35.69 22.12
CA ASP A 78 -17.30 -35.84 20.65
C ASP A 78 -18.32 -34.90 19.97
N LYS A 79 -19.53 -34.79 20.54
CA LYS A 79 -20.60 -33.92 20.02
C LYS A 79 -20.25 -32.45 20.14
N ILE A 80 -19.72 -32.02 21.28
CA ILE A 80 -19.30 -30.62 21.51
C ILE A 80 -18.13 -30.27 20.60
N TRP A 81 -17.13 -31.15 20.50
CA TRP A 81 -16.00 -30.98 19.59
C TRP A 81 -16.42 -30.91 18.13
N ASN A 82 -17.30 -31.80 17.67
CA ASN A 82 -17.80 -31.77 16.30
C ASN A 82 -18.56 -30.49 15.98
N ASN A 83 -19.33 -29.97 16.94
CA ASN A 83 -20.02 -28.69 16.80
C ASN A 83 -19.04 -27.51 16.77
N PHE A 84 -18.04 -27.51 17.66
CA PHE A 84 -17.01 -26.47 17.72
C PHE A 84 -16.14 -26.44 16.46
N SER A 85 -15.55 -27.58 16.10
CA SER A 85 -14.68 -27.72 14.93
C SER A 85 -15.44 -27.42 13.63
N GLY A 86 -16.68 -27.90 13.50
CA GLY A 86 -17.52 -27.62 12.33
C GLY A 86 -17.84 -26.13 12.12
N ASN A 87 -18.06 -25.38 13.20
CA ASN A 87 -18.51 -23.98 13.13
C ASN A 87 -17.38 -22.95 13.19
N PHE A 88 -16.24 -23.27 13.81
CA PHE A 88 -15.17 -22.29 14.05
C PHE A 88 -13.82 -22.66 13.43
N ILE A 89 -13.52 -23.95 13.26
CA ILE A 89 -12.25 -24.41 12.66
C ILE A 89 -12.41 -24.63 11.16
N SER A 90 -13.39 -25.46 10.78
CA SER A 90 -13.58 -25.89 9.39
C SER A 90 -14.24 -24.82 8.52
N LYS A 91 -14.95 -23.86 9.14
CA LYS A 91 -15.62 -22.73 8.48
C LYS A 91 -15.60 -21.45 9.34
N PRO A 92 -14.44 -20.79 9.50
CA PRO A 92 -14.33 -19.59 10.34
C PRO A 92 -15.26 -18.48 9.81
N PRO A 93 -16.29 -18.04 10.56
CA PRO A 93 -17.31 -17.11 10.05
C PRO A 93 -16.71 -15.75 9.65
N SER A 94 -15.80 -15.22 10.45
CA SER A 94 -15.07 -13.98 10.18
C SER A 94 -14.31 -13.97 8.86
N ILE A 95 -13.65 -15.09 8.51
CA ILE A 95 -12.92 -15.23 7.24
C ILE A 95 -13.89 -15.30 6.07
N LEU A 96 -15.02 -16.00 6.23
CA LEU A 96 -16.09 -16.05 5.22
C LEU A 96 -16.68 -14.67 4.96
N ILE A 97 -17.01 -13.92 6.02
CA ILE A 97 -17.55 -12.54 5.92
C ILE A 97 -16.56 -11.62 5.22
N LEU A 98 -15.28 -11.69 5.60
CA LEU A 98 -14.22 -10.90 4.96
C LEU A 98 -14.11 -11.20 3.47
N ASN A 99 -14.06 -12.49 3.11
CA ASN A 99 -13.92 -12.93 1.72
C ASN A 99 -15.13 -12.54 0.86
N ASP A 100 -16.35 -12.72 1.37
CA ASP A 100 -17.58 -12.28 0.71
C ASP A 100 -17.63 -10.76 0.53
N SER A 101 -17.17 -10.00 1.53
CA SER A 101 -17.10 -8.53 1.46
C SER A 101 -16.10 -8.06 0.40
N LEU A 102 -14.92 -8.68 0.36
CA LEU A 102 -13.91 -8.39 -0.67
C LEU A 102 -14.44 -8.65 -2.08
N LYS A 103 -15.16 -9.77 -2.28
CA LYS A 103 -15.74 -10.13 -3.58
C LYS A 103 -16.88 -9.21 -3.98
N ARG A 104 -17.93 -9.11 -3.16
CA ARG A 104 -19.18 -8.42 -3.56
C ARG A 104 -19.14 -6.91 -3.39
N HIS A 105 -18.34 -6.40 -2.46
CA HIS A 105 -18.36 -4.97 -2.13
C HIS A 105 -17.12 -4.23 -2.61
N PHE A 106 -15.95 -4.86 -2.58
CA PHE A 106 -14.73 -4.19 -3.02
C PHE A 106 -14.43 -4.43 -4.52
N ILE A 107 -14.38 -5.69 -4.95
CA ILE A 107 -14.07 -6.03 -6.36
C ILE A 107 -15.16 -5.51 -7.31
N ASP A 108 -16.44 -5.76 -7.01
CA ASP A 108 -17.54 -5.35 -7.90
C ASP A 108 -17.61 -3.82 -8.03
N GLN A 109 -17.54 -3.06 -6.92
CA GLN A 109 -17.56 -1.59 -6.97
C GLN A 109 -16.36 -1.00 -7.71
N LEU A 110 -15.15 -1.57 -7.53
CA LEU A 110 -13.98 -1.12 -8.29
C LEU A 110 -14.11 -1.45 -9.78
N SER A 111 -14.70 -2.60 -10.12
CA SER A 111 -14.93 -3.00 -11.51
C SER A 111 -15.95 -2.08 -12.20
N ASP A 112 -17.04 -1.73 -11.51
CA ASP A 112 -18.04 -0.78 -12.00
C ASP A 112 -17.46 0.63 -12.18
N LEU A 113 -16.64 1.09 -11.22
CA LEU A 113 -15.94 2.37 -11.31
C LEU A 113 -14.96 2.39 -12.49
N LEU A 114 -14.19 1.32 -12.66
CA LEU A 114 -13.26 1.15 -13.78
C LEU A 114 -13.98 1.27 -15.12
N GLN A 115 -15.08 0.54 -15.29
CA GLN A 115 -15.87 0.58 -16.52
C GLN A 115 -16.42 1.98 -16.79
N THR A 116 -17.06 2.58 -15.79
CA THR A 116 -17.68 3.92 -15.92
C THR A 116 -16.64 5.00 -16.26
N TYR A 117 -15.46 4.94 -15.63
CA TYR A 117 -14.36 5.87 -15.92
C TYR A 117 -13.80 5.66 -17.32
N ALA A 118 -13.54 4.42 -17.73
CA ALA A 118 -13.02 4.10 -19.05
C ALA A 118 -13.98 4.55 -20.16
N GLU A 119 -15.29 4.31 -20.01
CA GLU A 119 -16.33 4.76 -20.95
C GLU A 119 -16.38 6.30 -21.05
N SER A 120 -16.34 6.99 -19.92
CA SER A 120 -16.36 8.46 -19.88
C SER A 120 -15.11 9.06 -20.54
N MET A 121 -13.94 8.49 -20.27
CA MET A 121 -12.68 8.95 -20.86
C MET A 121 -12.57 8.61 -22.35
N ASN A 122 -13.12 7.47 -22.81
CA ASN A 122 -13.24 7.16 -24.23
C ASN A 122 -14.10 8.19 -24.96
N LYS A 123 -15.20 8.63 -24.33
CA LYS A 123 -16.05 9.69 -24.89
C LYS A 123 -15.30 11.01 -25.01
N ILE A 124 -14.58 11.43 -23.97
CA ILE A 124 -13.72 12.64 -23.99
C ILE A 124 -12.71 12.60 -25.14
N GLU A 125 -12.05 11.46 -25.35
CA GLU A 125 -11.10 11.29 -26.46
C GLU A 125 -11.77 11.36 -27.84
N SER A 126 -12.95 10.76 -27.97
CA SER A 126 -13.75 10.79 -29.20
C SER A 126 -14.22 12.21 -29.54
N ASP A 127 -14.74 12.94 -28.55
CA ASP A 127 -15.23 14.31 -28.71
C ASP A 127 -14.07 15.23 -29.12
N PHE A 128 -12.88 15.06 -28.52
CA PHE A 128 -11.69 15.81 -28.90
C PHE A 128 -11.25 15.49 -30.34
N GLN A 129 -11.17 14.21 -30.72
CA GLN A 129 -10.76 13.83 -32.08
C GLN A 129 -11.73 14.34 -33.13
N SER A 130 -13.04 14.30 -32.85
CA SER A 130 -14.04 14.89 -33.73
C SER A 130 -13.79 16.39 -33.92
N SER A 131 -13.61 17.14 -32.83
CA SER A 131 -13.36 18.59 -32.93
C SER A 131 -12.03 18.93 -33.60
N TYR A 132 -10.98 18.15 -33.33
CA TYR A 132 -9.66 18.36 -33.92
C TYR A 132 -9.64 18.06 -35.42
N SER A 133 -10.39 17.04 -35.88
CA SER A 133 -10.44 16.69 -37.31
C SER A 133 -11.00 17.82 -38.19
N VAL A 134 -12.01 18.55 -37.69
CA VAL A 134 -12.59 19.71 -38.38
C VAL A 134 -11.58 20.85 -38.44
N TYR A 135 -10.97 21.18 -37.29
CA TYR A 135 -9.92 22.20 -37.21
C TYR A 135 -8.76 21.91 -38.16
N ALA A 136 -8.24 20.68 -38.17
CA ALA A 136 -7.10 20.30 -38.99
C ALA A 136 -7.42 20.34 -40.50
N ALA A 137 -8.67 20.01 -40.88
CA ALA A 137 -9.12 20.12 -42.26
C ALA A 137 -9.13 21.58 -42.75
N GLU A 138 -9.68 22.50 -41.94
CA GLU A 138 -9.72 23.92 -42.26
C GLU A 138 -8.34 24.58 -42.21
N GLU A 139 -7.48 24.19 -41.26
CA GLU A 139 -6.09 24.65 -41.20
C GLU A 139 -5.32 24.28 -42.47
N ASN A 140 -5.52 23.06 -42.98
CA ASN A 140 -4.89 22.61 -44.22
C ASN A 140 -5.42 23.39 -45.43
N ASN A 141 -6.73 23.63 -45.49
CA ASN A 141 -7.35 24.42 -46.56
C ASN A 141 -6.84 25.87 -46.56
N TYR A 142 -6.81 26.52 -45.39
CA TYR A 142 -6.21 27.85 -45.20
C TYR A 142 -4.77 27.90 -45.67
N ASN A 143 -3.92 26.97 -45.21
CA ASN A 143 -2.51 26.93 -45.57
C ASN A 143 -2.31 26.76 -47.09
N LYS A 144 -3.15 25.95 -47.75
CA LYS A 144 -3.10 25.75 -49.19
C LYS A 144 -3.49 27.02 -49.95
N SER A 145 -4.64 27.62 -49.61
CA SER A 145 -5.16 28.81 -50.30
C SER A 145 -4.28 30.03 -50.06
N ASN A 146 -3.75 30.20 -48.84
CA ASN A 146 -2.85 31.30 -48.51
C ASN A 146 -1.50 31.18 -49.25
N LYS A 147 -0.94 29.97 -49.38
CA LYS A 147 0.25 29.74 -50.22
C LYS A 147 0.01 30.05 -51.68
N ALA A 148 -1.16 29.67 -52.24
CA ALA A 148 -1.51 30.00 -53.61
C ALA A 148 -1.62 31.52 -53.82
N TYR A 149 -2.20 32.23 -52.84
CA TYR A 149 -2.28 33.69 -52.84
C TYR A 149 -0.91 34.36 -52.78
N GLN A 150 -0.03 33.92 -51.87
CA GLN A 150 1.34 34.45 -51.78
C GLN A 150 2.10 34.22 -53.10
N PHE A 151 1.98 33.01 -53.67
CA PHE A 151 2.65 32.66 -54.92
C PHE A 151 2.17 33.50 -56.11
N ILE A 152 0.87 33.78 -56.24
CA ILE A 152 0.38 34.62 -57.34
C ILE A 152 0.82 36.09 -57.17
N CYS A 153 0.89 36.60 -55.93
CA CYS A 153 1.43 37.92 -55.64
C CYS A 153 2.90 38.04 -56.06
N GLU A 154 3.73 37.08 -55.63
CA GLU A 154 5.15 37.01 -55.99
C GLU A 154 5.37 36.95 -57.50
N GLN A 155 4.58 36.13 -58.21
CA GLN A 155 4.65 36.05 -59.68
C GLN A 155 4.28 37.37 -60.36
N ILE A 156 3.23 38.05 -59.89
CA ILE A 156 2.82 39.35 -60.42
C ILE A 156 3.93 40.38 -60.23
N GLU A 157 4.55 40.42 -59.05
CA GLU A 157 5.65 41.34 -58.75
C GLU A 157 6.91 41.05 -59.57
N ASP A 158 7.27 39.77 -59.73
CA ASP A 158 8.40 39.32 -60.55
C ASP A 158 8.20 39.66 -62.04
N LEU A 159 7.02 39.33 -62.59
CA LEU A 159 6.67 39.65 -63.98
C LEU A 159 6.63 41.17 -64.22
N HIS A 160 6.04 41.93 -63.28
CA HIS A 160 6.05 43.39 -63.34
C HIS A 160 7.47 43.96 -63.33
N THR A 161 8.37 43.39 -62.52
CA THR A 161 9.78 43.78 -62.47
C THR A 161 10.51 43.43 -63.77
N LYS A 162 10.28 42.24 -64.33
CA LYS A 162 10.85 41.78 -65.61
C LYS A 162 10.38 42.62 -66.81
N LEU A 163 9.19 43.21 -66.73
CA LEU A 163 8.60 44.07 -67.76
C LEU A 163 9.06 45.54 -67.72
N LYS A 164 9.84 45.96 -66.71
CA LYS A 164 10.38 47.33 -66.63
C LYS A 164 11.29 47.65 -67.82
N PRO A 165 11.37 48.92 -68.29
CA PRO A 165 12.20 49.32 -69.43
C PRO A 165 13.68 48.94 -69.27
N GLU A 166 14.20 49.08 -68.05
CA GLU A 166 15.57 48.74 -67.64
C GLU A 166 15.90 47.26 -67.89
N ASN A 167 14.90 46.38 -67.82
CA ASN A 167 15.04 44.91 -67.92
C ASN A 167 14.59 44.32 -69.27
N THR A 168 14.11 45.16 -70.19
CA THR A 168 13.52 44.75 -71.48
C THR A 168 14.23 45.34 -72.71
N SER A 169 15.10 46.34 -72.52
CA SER A 169 15.79 47.09 -73.60
C SER A 169 16.57 46.25 -74.63
N ASN A 170 17.08 45.07 -74.25
CA ASN A 170 17.82 44.17 -75.13
C ASN A 170 17.08 42.85 -75.45
N LYS A 171 15.81 42.73 -75.07
CA LYS A 171 15.02 41.49 -75.29
C LYS A 171 14.25 41.57 -76.61
N SER A 172 14.04 40.42 -77.24
CA SER A 172 13.23 40.36 -78.47
C SER A 172 11.76 40.70 -78.19
N PRO A 173 11.03 41.22 -79.18
CA PRO A 173 9.60 41.51 -79.06
C PRO A 173 8.78 40.29 -78.60
N ASP A 174 9.07 39.11 -79.14
CA ASP A 174 8.36 37.86 -78.78
C ASP A 174 8.46 37.53 -77.29
N ILE A 175 9.61 37.79 -76.66
CA ILE A 175 9.81 37.57 -75.22
C ILE A 175 9.00 38.57 -74.40
N ILE A 176 8.94 39.83 -74.85
CA ILE A 176 8.19 40.88 -74.18
C ILE A 176 6.68 40.59 -74.26
N ASP A 177 6.19 40.17 -75.42
CA ASP A 177 4.79 39.83 -75.62
C ASP A 177 4.37 38.60 -74.79
N LYS A 178 5.25 37.59 -74.69
CA LYS A 178 5.03 36.46 -73.78
C LYS A 178 4.93 36.91 -72.32
N LEU A 179 5.87 37.73 -71.83
CA LEU A 179 5.83 38.25 -70.45
C LEU A 179 4.57 39.08 -70.17
N ARG A 180 4.08 39.84 -71.16
CA ARG A 180 2.81 40.57 -71.05
C ARG A 180 1.60 39.65 -71.00
N SER A 181 1.60 38.59 -71.79
CA SER A 181 0.57 37.54 -71.76
C SER A 181 0.51 36.89 -70.38
N ASP A 182 1.65 36.39 -69.89
CA ASP A 182 1.76 35.74 -68.58
C ASP A 182 1.32 36.69 -67.45
N PHE A 183 1.74 37.96 -67.50
CA PHE A 183 1.32 38.98 -66.51
C PHE A 183 -0.19 39.23 -66.52
N THR A 184 -0.79 39.27 -67.70
CA THR A 184 -2.24 39.46 -67.86
C THR A 184 -3.01 38.26 -67.32
N GLU A 185 -2.53 37.04 -67.61
CA GLU A 185 -3.09 35.80 -67.09
C GLU A 185 -3.03 35.76 -65.55
N CYS A 186 -1.86 36.04 -64.96
CA CYS A 186 -1.72 36.10 -63.50
C CYS A 186 -2.65 37.14 -62.86
N LYS A 187 -2.80 38.33 -63.48
CA LYS A 187 -3.75 39.35 -62.99
C LYS A 187 -5.20 38.90 -63.10
N ASN A 188 -5.56 38.15 -64.14
CA ASN A 188 -6.92 37.61 -64.29
C ASN A 188 -7.22 36.55 -63.22
N GLN A 189 -6.24 35.72 -62.87
CA GLN A 189 -6.36 34.70 -61.82
C GLN A 189 -6.34 35.28 -60.40
N TYR A 190 -5.62 36.39 -60.18
CA TYR A 190 -5.41 37.02 -58.87
C TYR A 190 -6.70 37.21 -58.08
N LYS A 191 -7.74 37.77 -58.70
CA LYS A 191 -8.99 38.09 -57.99
C LYS A 191 -9.68 36.83 -57.47
N THR A 192 -9.69 35.75 -58.25
CA THR A 192 -10.26 34.47 -57.84
C THR A 192 -9.47 33.86 -56.69
N ILE A 193 -8.14 33.78 -56.80
CA ILE A 193 -7.27 33.23 -55.76
C ILE A 193 -7.35 34.05 -54.47
N GLN A 194 -7.45 35.38 -54.57
CA GLN A 194 -7.64 36.27 -53.42
C GLN A 194 -8.97 35.97 -52.72
N THR A 195 -10.07 35.80 -53.45
CA THR A 195 -11.37 35.43 -52.88
C THR A 195 -11.31 34.06 -52.20
N GLU A 196 -10.68 33.07 -52.82
CA GLU A 196 -10.49 31.73 -52.22
C GLU A 196 -9.69 31.78 -50.91
N ALA A 197 -8.61 32.58 -50.87
CA ALA A 197 -7.80 32.77 -49.66
C ALA A 197 -8.58 33.48 -48.54
N LEU A 198 -9.38 34.50 -48.88
CA LEU A 198 -10.24 35.19 -47.91
C LEU A 198 -11.28 34.24 -47.30
N LEU A 199 -12.01 33.49 -48.13
CA LEU A 199 -13.00 32.53 -47.67
C LEU A 199 -12.38 31.41 -46.81
N ALA A 200 -11.19 30.92 -47.19
CA ALA A 200 -10.48 29.92 -46.41
C ALA A 200 -9.99 30.49 -45.06
N THR A 201 -9.61 31.77 -45.00
CA THR A 201 -9.25 32.45 -43.75
C THR A 201 -10.45 32.59 -42.83
N GLU A 202 -11.59 33.07 -43.34
CA GLU A 202 -12.83 33.18 -42.57
C GLU A 202 -13.30 31.83 -42.02
N SER A 203 -13.21 30.78 -42.84
CA SER A 203 -13.58 29.41 -42.43
C SER A 203 -12.64 28.86 -41.36
N PHE A 204 -11.33 29.09 -41.49
CA PHE A 204 -10.34 28.71 -40.48
C PHE A 204 -10.52 29.46 -39.17
N ASP A 205 -10.74 30.77 -39.20
CA ASP A 205 -10.97 31.57 -37.99
C ASP A 205 -12.22 31.09 -37.23
N ALA A 206 -13.30 30.78 -37.96
CA ALA A 206 -14.51 30.20 -37.39
C ALA A 206 -14.22 28.83 -36.74
N ALA A 207 -13.55 27.93 -37.46
CA ALA A 207 -13.20 26.60 -36.96
C ALA A 207 -12.22 26.65 -35.77
N ASN A 208 -11.28 27.59 -35.76
CA ASN A 208 -10.34 27.79 -34.65
C ASN A 208 -11.04 28.29 -33.38
N SER A 209 -11.99 29.21 -33.53
CA SER A 209 -12.83 29.69 -32.43
C SER A 209 -13.69 28.56 -31.86
N GLU A 210 -14.35 27.78 -32.72
CA GLU A 210 -15.16 26.64 -32.31
C GLU A 210 -14.32 25.54 -31.65
N PHE A 211 -13.17 25.21 -32.22
CA PHE A 211 -12.23 24.23 -31.66
C PHE A 211 -11.75 24.64 -30.27
N SER A 212 -11.45 25.93 -30.07
CA SER A 212 -11.03 26.44 -28.75
C SER A 212 -12.16 26.30 -27.72
N VAL A 213 -13.38 26.73 -28.07
CA VAL A 213 -14.55 26.60 -27.20
C VAL A 213 -14.87 25.14 -26.86
N ASN A 214 -14.84 24.25 -27.86
CA ASN A 214 -15.10 22.83 -27.65
C ASN A 214 -14.00 22.19 -26.81
N SER A 215 -12.73 22.54 -27.04
CA SER A 215 -11.61 22.04 -26.24
C SER A 215 -11.76 22.43 -24.77
N GLU A 216 -12.11 23.68 -24.46
CA GLU A 216 -12.37 24.12 -23.08
C GLU A 216 -13.52 23.33 -22.42
N LYS A 217 -14.63 23.12 -23.15
CA LYS A 217 -15.75 22.30 -22.63
C LYS A 217 -15.31 20.87 -22.33
N ILE A 218 -14.54 20.26 -23.22
CA ILE A 218 -14.06 18.90 -23.04
C ILE A 218 -13.08 18.83 -21.86
N LEU A 219 -12.22 19.85 -21.67
CA LEU A 219 -11.35 19.93 -20.49
C LEU A 219 -12.15 20.03 -19.19
N CYS A 220 -13.20 20.85 -19.14
CA CYS A 220 -14.09 20.93 -17.98
C CYS A 220 -14.80 19.59 -17.70
N GLU A 221 -15.25 18.88 -18.73
CA GLU A 221 -15.84 17.55 -18.55
C GLU A 221 -14.80 16.52 -18.06
N PHE A 222 -13.56 16.59 -18.54
CA PHE A 222 -12.47 15.79 -17.99
C PHE A 222 -12.25 16.06 -16.49
N GLU A 223 -12.13 17.32 -16.08
CA GLU A 223 -11.93 17.68 -14.66
C GLU A 223 -13.06 17.15 -13.78
N LYS A 224 -14.30 17.23 -14.28
CA LYS A 224 -15.48 16.69 -13.59
C LYS A 224 -15.44 15.17 -13.48
N VAL A 225 -15.14 14.47 -14.57
CA VAL A 225 -15.02 13.00 -14.59
C VAL A 225 -13.90 12.54 -13.65
N ASP A 226 -12.73 13.18 -13.71
CA ASP A 226 -11.58 12.83 -12.90
C ASP A 226 -11.81 13.09 -11.41
N LYS A 227 -12.47 14.21 -11.08
CA LYS A 227 -12.91 14.49 -9.70
C LYS A 227 -13.88 13.44 -9.18
N MET A 228 -14.92 13.13 -9.95
CA MET A 228 -15.92 12.11 -9.56
C MET A 228 -15.26 10.73 -9.40
N PHE A 229 -14.31 10.40 -10.28
CA PHE A 229 -13.52 9.18 -10.17
C PHE A 229 -12.76 9.11 -8.84
N MET A 230 -12.02 10.17 -8.48
CA MET A 230 -11.24 10.21 -7.24
C MET A 230 -12.14 10.17 -6.00
N GLU A 231 -13.28 10.87 -6.01
CA GLU A 231 -14.25 10.85 -4.92
C GLU A 231 -14.88 9.46 -4.74
N ASN A 232 -15.28 8.81 -5.82
CA ASN A 232 -15.84 7.46 -5.78
C ASN A 232 -14.79 6.44 -5.33
N LEU A 233 -13.56 6.54 -5.84
CA LEU A 233 -12.45 5.68 -5.43
C LEU A 233 -12.18 5.81 -3.93
N HIS A 234 -12.10 7.05 -3.43
CA HIS A 234 -11.92 7.32 -2.01
C HIS A 234 -13.05 6.69 -1.18
N ASN A 235 -14.30 6.86 -1.60
CA ASN A 235 -15.45 6.29 -0.90
C ASN A 235 -15.40 4.76 -0.84
N ILE A 236 -15.01 4.08 -1.94
CA ILE A 236 -14.83 2.63 -1.98
C ILE A 236 -13.78 2.19 -0.96
N PHE A 237 -12.63 2.88 -0.90
CA PHE A 237 -11.57 2.57 0.07
C PHE A 237 -11.99 2.83 1.52
N VAL A 238 -12.73 3.91 1.80
CA VAL A 238 -13.28 4.18 3.13
C VAL A 238 -14.25 3.08 3.56
N GLN A 239 -15.16 2.67 2.66
CA GLN A 239 -16.07 1.55 2.92
C GLN A 239 -15.29 0.25 3.16
N PHE A 240 -14.26 -0.03 2.37
CA PHE A 240 -13.40 -1.19 2.55
C PHE A 240 -12.73 -1.24 3.94
N VAL A 241 -12.18 -0.11 4.41
CA VAL A 241 -11.60 0.00 5.75
C VAL A 241 -12.66 -0.24 6.84
N GLN A 242 -13.89 0.25 6.63
CA GLN A 242 -14.99 -0.01 7.56
C GLN A 242 -15.39 -1.50 7.58
N TYR A 243 -15.49 -2.14 6.42
CA TYR A 243 -15.84 -3.57 6.32
C TYR A 243 -14.77 -4.48 6.94
N THR A 244 -13.50 -4.22 6.67
CA THR A 244 -12.38 -4.94 7.28
C THR A 244 -12.31 -4.70 8.79
N GLY A 245 -12.53 -3.47 9.24
CA GLY A 245 -12.63 -3.13 10.66
C GLY A 245 -13.79 -3.85 11.37
N ASN A 246 -14.96 -3.95 10.72
CA ASN A 246 -16.10 -4.68 11.26
C ASN A 246 -15.84 -6.20 11.27
N SER A 247 -15.16 -6.74 10.26
CA SER A 247 -14.77 -8.16 10.22
C SER A 247 -13.78 -8.50 11.35
N LEU A 248 -12.81 -7.61 11.62
CA LEU A 248 -11.90 -7.76 12.77
C LEU A 248 -12.65 -7.70 14.10
N LYS A 249 -13.60 -6.78 14.27
CA LYS A 249 -14.46 -6.75 15.46
C LYS A 249 -15.30 -8.03 15.62
N SER A 250 -15.79 -8.59 14.51
CA SER A 250 -16.47 -9.89 14.52
C SER A 250 -15.54 -11.00 15.00
N MET A 251 -14.27 -11.03 14.58
CA MET A 251 -13.27 -11.99 15.10
C MET A 251 -13.12 -11.89 16.62
N TYR A 252 -13.06 -10.68 17.17
CA TYR A 252 -12.97 -10.51 18.62
C TYR A 252 -14.27 -10.92 19.34
N GLY A 253 -15.43 -10.71 18.73
CA GLY A 253 -16.72 -11.18 19.24
C GLY A 253 -16.90 -12.70 19.17
N GLU A 254 -16.29 -13.34 18.17
CA GLU A 254 -16.27 -14.80 18.01
C GLU A 254 -15.56 -15.50 19.18
N ASN A 255 -14.61 -14.85 19.87
CA ASN A 255 -13.99 -15.42 21.07
C ASN A 255 -15.02 -15.76 22.17
N ASN A 256 -16.04 -14.92 22.36
CA ASN A 256 -17.08 -15.20 23.35
C ASN A 256 -17.94 -16.39 22.91
N LEU A 257 -18.26 -16.48 21.61
CA LEU A 257 -19.01 -17.61 21.05
C LEU A 257 -18.20 -18.92 21.12
N ILE A 258 -16.88 -18.85 20.97
CA ILE A 258 -15.95 -19.97 21.15
C ILE A 258 -15.97 -20.43 22.61
N VAL A 259 -15.86 -19.50 23.56
CA VAL A 259 -15.95 -19.80 25.00
C VAL A 259 -17.30 -20.44 25.32
N ASP A 260 -18.41 -19.85 24.86
CA ASP A 260 -19.76 -20.38 25.06
C ASP A 260 -19.95 -21.78 24.46
N ALA A 261 -19.35 -22.05 23.29
CA ALA A 261 -19.40 -23.37 22.66
C ALA A 261 -18.61 -24.43 23.42
N LEU A 262 -17.62 -24.03 24.23
CA LEU A 262 -16.76 -24.92 25.01
C LEU A 262 -17.18 -25.05 26.47
N LEU A 263 -17.94 -24.10 27.03
CA LEU A 263 -18.50 -24.15 28.40
C LEU A 263 -19.20 -25.48 28.76
N PRO A 264 -19.92 -26.16 27.84
CA PRO A 264 -20.50 -27.46 28.16
C PRO A 264 -19.48 -28.54 28.55
N LEU A 265 -18.21 -28.44 28.10
CA LEU A 265 -17.14 -29.36 28.48
C LEU A 265 -16.80 -29.26 29.98
N GLU A 266 -16.93 -28.08 30.59
CA GLU A 266 -16.67 -27.89 32.03
C GLU A 266 -17.69 -28.61 32.92
N ASN A 267 -18.87 -28.94 32.36
CA ASN A 267 -19.97 -29.56 33.09
C ASN A 267 -20.04 -31.07 32.90
N ILE A 268 -19.16 -31.64 32.06
CA ILE A 268 -19.01 -33.07 31.92
C ILE A 268 -18.34 -33.58 33.21
N LYS A 269 -19.16 -34.17 34.09
CA LYS A 269 -18.63 -34.84 35.29
C LYS A 269 -17.83 -36.04 34.83
N GLU A 270 -16.51 -36.02 35.03
CA GLU A 270 -15.71 -37.23 35.02
C GLU A 270 -16.42 -38.23 35.95
N SER A 271 -16.99 -39.27 35.36
CA SER A 271 -17.34 -40.46 36.12
C SER A 271 -16.02 -41.12 36.50
N THR A 272 -15.38 -40.62 37.55
CA THR A 272 -14.37 -41.38 38.28
C THR A 272 -15.09 -42.59 38.84
N GLU A 273 -15.08 -43.72 38.09
CA GLU A 273 -15.16 -45.02 38.73
C GLU A 273 -14.06 -45.02 39.80
N ALA A 274 -14.42 -45.43 41.01
CA ALA A 274 -13.56 -45.34 42.17
C ALA A 274 -12.21 -46.01 41.86
N ASP A 275 -11.14 -45.22 41.89
CA ASP A 275 -9.78 -45.75 41.82
C ASP A 275 -9.62 -46.88 42.85
N PRO A 276 -9.04 -48.03 42.48
CA PRO A 276 -8.79 -49.10 43.43
C PRO A 276 -7.94 -48.55 44.58
N LYS A 277 -8.38 -48.77 45.83
CA LYS A 277 -7.73 -48.29 47.06
C LYS A 277 -6.22 -48.49 47.01
N ILE A 278 -5.49 -47.40 46.81
CA ILE A 278 -4.05 -47.32 47.06
C ILE A 278 -3.87 -46.88 48.51
N ASP A 279 -2.99 -47.60 49.20
CA ASP A 279 -2.66 -47.50 50.62
C ASP A 279 -2.45 -46.05 51.07
N GLU A 280 -3.20 -45.60 52.08
CA GLU A 280 -3.12 -44.26 52.66
C GLU A 280 -1.79 -44.09 53.41
N GLN A 281 -0.73 -43.71 52.70
CA GLN A 281 0.41 -43.04 53.33
C GLN A 281 0.21 -41.53 53.25
N THR A 282 0.43 -40.92 54.41
CA THR A 282 0.22 -39.52 54.79
C THR A 282 0.40 -38.54 53.64
N PRO A 283 -0.57 -37.65 53.34
CA PRO A 283 -0.43 -36.70 52.25
C PRO A 283 0.75 -35.77 52.56
N ILE A 284 1.77 -35.83 51.70
CA ILE A 284 2.75 -34.75 51.62
C ILE A 284 1.99 -33.56 51.03
N SER A 285 1.41 -32.73 51.88
CA SER A 285 0.89 -31.43 51.48
C SER A 285 2.08 -30.54 51.13
N THR A 286 2.55 -30.63 49.89
CA THR A 286 3.25 -29.52 49.26
C THR A 286 2.18 -28.55 48.77
N ALA A 287 2.06 -27.42 49.45
CA ALA A 287 1.31 -26.28 48.95
C ALA A 287 1.65 -26.07 47.47
N ILE A 288 0.65 -26.10 46.61
CA ILE A 288 0.81 -25.75 45.19
C ILE A 288 1.12 -24.26 45.15
N ASN A 289 2.42 -23.96 45.11
CA ASN A 289 2.92 -22.69 44.62
C ASN A 289 3.04 -22.86 43.10
N PRO A 290 2.11 -22.33 42.29
CA PRO A 290 2.23 -22.42 40.84
C PRO A 290 3.53 -21.73 40.42
N ARG A 291 4.57 -22.52 40.14
CA ARG A 291 5.76 -22.02 39.47
C ARG A 291 5.36 -21.78 38.01
N GLY A 292 5.54 -20.55 37.53
CA GLY A 292 5.40 -20.24 36.12
C GLY A 292 6.25 -21.23 35.29
N LEU A 293 5.77 -21.56 34.08
CA LEU A 293 6.49 -22.44 33.16
C LEU A 293 7.94 -21.97 33.03
N ASP A 294 8.84 -22.80 33.53
CA ASP A 294 10.27 -22.54 33.67
C ASP A 294 11.00 -23.07 32.43
N ILE A 295 10.46 -22.75 31.25
CA ILE A 295 11.07 -23.12 29.98
C ILE A 295 12.13 -22.05 29.67
N ASP A 296 13.38 -22.47 29.57
CA ASP A 296 14.45 -21.60 29.16
C ASP A 296 14.65 -21.74 27.64
N PHE A 297 14.08 -20.82 26.87
CA PHE A 297 14.25 -20.83 25.41
C PHE A 297 15.70 -20.58 24.97
N THR A 298 16.58 -20.10 25.87
CA THR A 298 18.01 -19.96 25.55
C THR A 298 18.72 -21.31 25.42
N GLU A 299 18.14 -22.40 25.93
CA GLU A 299 18.66 -23.75 25.73
C GLU A 299 18.35 -24.29 24.32
N LEU A 300 17.35 -23.71 23.64
CA LEU A 300 16.85 -24.17 22.34
C LEU A 300 17.21 -23.23 21.19
N ILE A 301 17.36 -21.94 21.47
CA ILE A 301 17.64 -20.88 20.51
C ILE A 301 18.74 -20.00 21.08
N ASP A 302 19.77 -19.71 20.28
CA ASP A 302 20.84 -18.79 20.69
C ASP A 302 20.24 -17.44 21.11
N PRO A 303 20.55 -16.93 22.32
CA PRO A 303 20.01 -15.67 22.81
C PRO A 303 20.24 -14.48 21.86
N SER A 304 21.35 -14.48 21.10
CA SER A 304 21.64 -13.43 20.12
C SER A 304 20.65 -13.43 18.94
N VAL A 305 20.10 -14.60 18.61
CA VAL A 305 19.05 -14.77 17.59
C VAL A 305 17.68 -14.44 18.17
N LEU A 306 17.43 -14.86 19.41
CA LEU A 306 16.16 -14.59 20.11
C LEU A 306 15.92 -13.09 20.30
N PHE A 307 16.98 -12.34 20.57
CA PHE A 307 16.96 -10.91 20.83
C PHE A 307 17.48 -10.06 19.66
N GLU A 308 17.66 -10.64 18.48
CA GLU A 308 18.14 -9.93 17.28
C GLU A 308 17.34 -8.66 16.97
N PRO A 309 15.99 -8.64 17.07
CA PRO A 309 15.20 -7.44 16.79
C PRO A 309 15.52 -6.28 17.73
N GLU A 310 15.88 -6.55 18.98
CA GLU A 310 16.24 -5.54 19.99
C GLU A 310 17.72 -5.17 19.92
N LEU A 311 18.60 -6.14 19.66
CA LEU A 311 20.06 -5.95 19.53
C LEU A 311 20.44 -5.19 18.25
N SER A 312 19.62 -5.26 17.20
CA SER A 312 19.85 -4.57 15.92
C SER A 312 19.29 -3.14 15.87
N GLN A 313 18.55 -2.71 16.90
CA GLN A 313 17.95 -1.37 16.94
C GLN A 313 19.02 -0.30 17.16
N LYS A 314 19.04 0.69 16.27
CA LYS A 314 19.86 1.89 16.44
C LYS A 314 19.07 2.92 17.25
N THR A 315 19.62 3.38 18.37
CA THR A 315 19.06 4.49 19.15
C THR A 315 19.78 5.80 18.83
N ALA A 316 19.09 6.92 18.99
CA ALA A 316 19.64 8.25 18.81
C ALA A 316 18.98 9.26 19.75
N ILE A 317 19.66 10.36 20.04
CA ILE A 317 19.11 11.47 20.83
C ILE A 317 18.85 12.67 19.91
N ILE A 318 17.68 13.28 20.06
CA ILE A 318 17.32 14.50 19.34
C ILE A 318 18.19 15.66 19.86
N ALA A 319 19.09 16.17 19.02
CA ALA A 319 20.07 17.19 19.40
C ALA A 319 19.53 18.63 19.28
N SER A 320 18.40 18.83 18.61
CA SER A 320 17.84 20.15 18.28
C SER A 320 16.31 20.18 18.45
N GLU A 321 15.77 21.30 18.92
CA GLU A 321 14.32 21.52 19.03
C GLU A 321 13.62 21.61 17.66
N ASN A 322 14.38 21.84 16.59
CA ASN A 322 13.88 21.92 15.20
C ASN A 322 14.26 20.68 14.38
N ALA A 323 14.46 19.52 15.02
CA ALA A 323 14.94 18.33 14.34
C ALA A 323 13.93 17.72 13.35
N SER A 324 12.63 17.95 13.58
CA SER A 324 11.54 17.34 12.81
C SER A 324 11.17 18.15 11.57
N LEU A 325 10.83 17.47 10.48
CA LEU A 325 10.43 18.12 9.23
C LEU A 325 9.06 18.83 9.36
N PRO A 326 8.77 19.84 8.52
CA PRO A 326 7.49 20.55 8.56
C PRO A 326 6.30 19.59 8.38
N GLY A 327 5.35 19.62 9.33
CA GLY A 327 4.15 18.76 9.32
C GLY A 327 4.31 17.41 10.04
N GLU A 328 5.50 17.09 10.53
CA GLU A 328 5.77 15.88 11.33
C GLU A 328 5.60 16.14 12.84
N TYR A 329 5.52 15.05 13.62
CA TYR A 329 5.52 15.14 15.08
C TYR A 329 6.86 15.70 15.58
N VAL A 330 6.83 16.73 16.43
CA VAL A 330 8.04 17.38 16.95
C VAL A 330 8.48 16.68 18.23
N PHE A 331 9.60 15.96 18.16
CA PHE A 331 10.26 15.43 19.34
C PHE A 331 11.03 16.54 20.08
N PRO A 332 10.89 16.67 21.42
CA PRO A 332 11.69 17.58 22.20
C PRO A 332 13.20 17.29 22.09
N LYS A 333 14.02 18.33 22.25
CA LYS A 333 15.46 18.15 22.39
C LYS A 333 15.79 17.30 23.61
N GLY A 334 16.71 16.35 23.45
CA GLY A 334 17.12 15.40 24.48
C GLY A 334 16.25 14.15 24.55
N THR A 335 15.21 14.03 23.71
CA THR A 335 14.41 12.79 23.64
C THR A 335 15.22 11.68 22.97
N ALA A 336 15.25 10.52 23.62
CA ALA A 336 15.76 9.28 23.04
C ALA A 336 14.73 8.68 22.08
N VAL A 337 15.18 8.32 20.88
CA VAL A 337 14.34 7.79 19.82
C VAL A 337 15.02 6.59 19.16
N ARG A 338 14.21 5.66 18.64
CA ARG A 338 14.71 4.54 17.84
C ARG A 338 14.73 4.94 16.37
N VAL A 339 15.87 4.73 15.72
CA VAL A 339 16.04 4.97 14.28
C VAL A 339 15.61 3.72 13.54
N ILE A 340 14.49 3.81 12.83
CA ILE A 340 13.94 2.70 12.03
C ILE A 340 14.62 2.65 10.67
N GLU A 341 14.89 3.82 10.09
CA GLU A 341 15.35 3.92 8.71
C GLU A 341 16.16 5.20 8.50
N ILE A 342 17.22 5.12 7.71
CA ILE A 342 18.01 6.28 7.29
C ILE A 342 18.02 6.32 5.75
N ARG A 343 17.61 7.45 5.16
CA ARG A 343 17.64 7.71 3.73
C ARG A 343 18.30 9.06 3.46
N GLY A 344 19.57 9.04 3.04
CA GLY A 344 20.33 10.26 2.80
C GLY A 344 20.50 11.09 4.07
N ASN A 345 19.97 12.32 4.09
CA ASN A 345 20.05 13.25 5.22
C ASN A 345 18.81 13.19 6.14
N GLU A 346 17.92 12.22 5.93
CA GLU A 346 16.71 12.05 6.73
C GLU A 346 16.72 10.68 7.42
N ALA A 347 16.21 10.65 8.65
CA ALA A 347 15.97 9.45 9.42
C ALA A 347 14.51 9.39 9.83
N LYS A 348 13.90 8.21 9.72
CA LYS A 348 12.60 7.92 10.34
C LYS A 348 12.85 7.42 11.76
N VAL A 349 12.29 8.14 12.72
CA VAL A 349 12.46 7.85 14.15
C VAL A 349 11.11 7.61 14.83
N ILE A 350 11.12 6.78 15.87
CA ILE A 350 9.97 6.55 16.76
C ILE A 350 10.37 6.76 18.22
N ASP A 351 9.40 7.08 19.07
CA ASP A 351 9.60 7.03 20.52
C ASP A 351 9.88 5.59 21.01
N GLU A 352 10.39 5.48 22.23
CA GLU A 352 10.73 4.19 22.87
C GLU A 352 9.52 3.24 22.98
N GLU A 353 8.31 3.80 23.07
CA GLU A 353 7.04 3.06 23.16
C GLU A 353 6.44 2.70 21.79
N GLY A 354 6.99 3.20 20.68
CA GLY A 354 6.51 2.97 19.32
C GLY A 354 5.15 3.61 18.98
N LYS A 355 4.71 4.59 19.77
CA LYS A 355 3.42 5.28 19.63
C LYS A 355 3.49 6.52 18.75
N ARG A 356 4.66 7.13 18.63
CA ARG A 356 4.87 8.38 17.87
C ARG A 356 6.02 8.21 16.91
N ALA A 357 5.84 8.69 15.68
CA ALA A 357 6.84 8.62 14.62
C ALA A 357 7.03 10.00 13.99
N ALA A 358 8.25 10.29 13.56
CA ALA A 358 8.56 11.49 12.78
C ALA A 358 9.71 11.24 11.82
N ARG A 359 9.80 12.08 10.80
CA ARG A 359 11.03 12.22 10.00
C ARG A 359 11.86 13.38 10.53
N VAL A 360 13.13 13.11 10.78
CA VAL A 360 14.10 14.07 11.33
C VAL A 360 15.33 14.13 10.45
N ASN A 361 15.98 15.29 10.39
CA ASN A 361 17.25 15.39 9.68
C ASN A 361 18.36 14.69 10.48
N THR A 362 19.17 13.85 9.83
CA THR A 362 20.25 13.08 10.48
C THR A 362 21.29 13.98 11.14
N ALA A 363 21.50 15.21 10.65
CA ALA A 363 22.41 16.18 11.27
C ALA A 363 21.94 16.67 12.66
N TYR A 364 20.66 16.46 12.99
CA TYR A 364 20.08 16.78 14.29
C TYR A 364 19.88 15.55 15.17
N LEU A 365 20.42 14.41 14.75
CA LEU A 365 20.54 13.22 15.57
C LEU A 365 21.98 13.11 16.08
N THR A 366 22.12 13.03 17.40
CA THR A 366 23.34 12.47 17.98
C THR A 366 23.13 10.96 17.97
N MET A 367 23.71 10.30 16.97
CA MET A 367 23.81 8.84 16.96
C MET A 367 24.81 8.46 18.03
N ASP A 368 24.43 7.58 18.95
CA ASP A 368 25.41 6.95 19.82
C ASP A 368 26.29 6.05 18.93
N ASP A 369 27.53 6.48 18.68
CA ASP A 369 28.45 5.71 17.86
C ASP A 369 28.67 4.34 18.50
N LEU A 370 28.52 3.31 17.66
CA LEU A 370 28.60 1.86 17.84
C LEU A 370 29.87 1.31 18.53
N GLN A 371 30.67 2.12 19.23
CA GLN A 371 31.87 1.66 19.92
C GLN A 371 31.94 2.18 21.36
N ARG A 372 31.54 1.28 22.26
CA ARG A 372 31.67 1.31 23.73
C ARG A 372 30.55 2.01 24.50
N GLY A 373 29.44 1.28 24.61
CA GLY A 373 28.63 1.23 25.83
C GLY A 373 27.97 2.54 26.23
N SER A 374 27.12 3.06 25.34
CA SER A 374 26.12 4.04 25.74
C SER A 374 25.17 3.41 26.78
N PRO A 375 24.70 4.18 27.78
CA PRO A 375 23.74 3.70 28.78
C PRO A 375 22.43 3.20 28.20
N ASN A 376 22.10 3.48 26.93
CA ASN A 376 20.79 3.24 26.34
C ASN A 376 20.74 2.08 25.32
N ASP A 377 21.86 1.42 25.04
CA ASP A 377 21.88 0.27 24.14
C ASP A 377 21.56 -1.03 24.90
N TRP A 378 20.60 -1.79 24.38
CA TRP A 378 20.31 -3.12 24.90
C TRP A 378 21.50 -4.04 24.63
N LYS A 379 21.99 -4.69 25.68
CA LYS A 379 23.08 -5.67 25.63
C LYS A 379 22.60 -6.99 26.19
N LEU A 380 23.13 -8.07 25.64
CA LEU A 380 22.95 -9.36 26.26
C LEU A 380 23.72 -9.40 27.59
N ALA A 381 23.05 -9.84 28.64
CA ALA A 381 23.64 -10.09 29.94
C ALA A 381 23.12 -11.42 30.50
N THR A 382 23.92 -12.08 31.33
CA THR A 382 23.55 -13.33 31.98
C THR A 382 23.34 -13.10 33.48
N LEU A 383 22.28 -13.66 34.03
CA LEU A 383 22.00 -13.60 35.47
C LEU A 383 23.04 -14.43 36.25
N LYS A 384 23.72 -13.81 37.22
CA LYS A 384 24.71 -14.48 38.09
C LYS A 384 24.08 -15.30 39.21
N GLU A 385 22.82 -15.06 39.52
CA GLU A 385 22.05 -15.70 40.58
C GLU A 385 20.55 -15.69 40.24
N ASP A 386 19.77 -16.47 40.99
CA ASP A 386 18.31 -16.53 40.82
C ASP A 386 17.65 -15.22 41.30
N ILE A 387 16.68 -14.74 40.54
CA ILE A 387 15.88 -13.55 40.85
C ILE A 387 14.42 -13.96 40.98
N GLY A 388 13.87 -13.86 42.19
CA GLY A 388 12.48 -14.19 42.52
C GLY A 388 11.51 -13.02 42.28
N GLY A 389 10.26 -13.35 41.95
CA GLY A 389 9.20 -12.42 41.52
C GLY A 389 8.61 -11.47 42.56
N ASP A 390 9.13 -11.43 43.79
CA ASP A 390 8.69 -10.49 44.85
C ASP A 390 9.39 -9.12 44.79
N ASN A 391 10.13 -8.86 43.71
CA ASN A 391 10.69 -7.54 43.44
C ASN A 391 9.65 -6.69 42.68
N PRO A 392 9.46 -5.40 43.00
CA PRO A 392 8.46 -4.53 42.33
C PRO A 392 8.72 -4.31 40.82
N SER A 393 9.73 -4.97 40.27
CA SER A 393 10.18 -4.90 38.89
C SER A 393 9.63 -5.99 37.96
N GLY A 394 8.90 -7.02 38.41
CA GLY A 394 8.11 -7.88 37.51
C GLY A 394 8.85 -8.90 36.61
N ILE A 395 10.15 -9.11 36.82
CA ILE A 395 10.96 -10.15 36.14
C ILE A 395 11.43 -11.20 37.15
N SER A 396 11.29 -12.47 36.77
CA SER A 396 11.82 -13.62 37.49
C SER A 396 12.68 -14.46 36.54
N GLY A 397 13.82 -14.95 37.03
CA GLY A 397 14.75 -15.71 36.21
C GLY A 397 15.77 -16.47 37.06
N LYS A 398 16.32 -17.54 36.48
CA LYS A 398 17.36 -18.37 37.10
C LYS A 398 18.75 -17.88 36.77
N LYS A 399 19.70 -18.21 37.64
CA LYS A 399 21.13 -18.11 37.37
C LYS A 399 21.45 -18.78 36.03
N GLY A 400 22.19 -18.08 35.17
CA GLY A 400 22.58 -18.55 33.85
C GLY A 400 21.63 -18.12 32.72
N GLN A 401 20.43 -17.62 33.04
CA GLN A 401 19.51 -17.11 32.01
C GLN A 401 20.02 -15.82 31.39
N SER A 402 19.85 -15.72 30.07
CA SER A 402 20.17 -14.49 29.35
C SER A 402 18.98 -13.53 29.36
N VAL A 403 19.30 -12.27 29.61
CA VAL A 403 18.37 -11.13 29.58
C VAL A 403 18.98 -10.03 28.72
N LEU A 404 18.12 -9.20 28.14
CA LEU A 404 18.56 -7.94 27.55
C LEU A 404 18.63 -6.89 28.64
N ALA A 405 19.81 -6.35 28.92
CA ALA A 405 20.02 -5.24 29.83
C ALA A 405 20.27 -3.96 29.03
N GLY A 406 19.40 -2.96 29.22
CA GLY A 406 19.45 -1.65 28.60
C GLY A 406 19.78 -0.56 29.62
N LYS A 407 18.90 0.44 29.72
CA LYS A 407 19.10 1.65 30.51
C LYS A 407 19.62 1.40 31.94
N ILE A 408 20.78 1.95 32.26
CA ILE A 408 21.33 1.91 33.63
C ILE A 408 20.79 3.09 34.44
N GLU A 409 20.10 2.80 35.54
CA GLU A 409 19.61 3.78 36.51
C GLU A 409 20.24 3.50 37.88
N GLY A 410 21.25 4.28 38.24
CA GLY A 410 21.99 4.11 39.49
C GLY A 410 22.81 2.81 39.51
N VAL A 411 22.44 1.89 40.41
CA VAL A 411 23.12 0.58 40.60
C VAL A 411 22.38 -0.58 39.91
N SER A 412 21.32 -0.28 39.15
CA SER A 412 20.49 -1.28 38.49
C SER A 412 20.36 -0.97 36.99
N ALA A 413 20.20 -2.00 36.18
CA ALA A 413 19.87 -1.90 34.77
C ALA A 413 18.41 -2.32 34.54
N GLN A 414 17.73 -1.61 33.64
CA GLN A 414 16.47 -2.06 33.10
C GLN A 414 16.73 -3.28 32.21
N CYS A 415 16.16 -4.41 32.58
CA CYS A 415 16.29 -5.68 31.89
C CYS A 415 14.97 -6.13 31.29
N MET A 416 15.06 -6.92 30.23
CA MET A 416 13.95 -7.60 29.59
C MET A 416 14.29 -9.07 29.42
N ASP A 417 13.38 -9.95 29.83
CA ASP A 417 13.55 -11.38 29.62
C ASP A 417 13.04 -11.83 28.24
N MET A 418 13.23 -13.11 27.93
CA MET A 418 12.77 -13.73 26.68
C MET A 418 11.25 -13.68 26.45
N TYR A 419 10.48 -13.39 27.49
CA TYR A 419 9.02 -13.28 27.43
C TYR A 419 8.58 -11.82 27.24
N GLY A 420 9.52 -10.89 27.06
CA GLY A 420 9.24 -9.46 26.93
C GLY A 420 8.86 -8.78 28.24
N ARG A 421 9.01 -9.46 29.39
CA ARG A 421 8.75 -8.87 30.71
C ARG A 421 9.92 -7.97 31.05
N LYS A 422 9.64 -6.73 31.47
CA LYS A 422 10.64 -5.71 31.78
C LYS A 422 10.72 -5.45 33.27
N GLY A 423 11.94 -5.22 33.78
CA GLY A 423 12.16 -4.90 35.18
C GLY A 423 13.58 -4.46 35.51
N MET A 424 13.77 -3.86 36.67
CA MET A 424 15.10 -3.46 37.15
C MET A 424 15.84 -4.63 37.80
N VAL A 425 17.08 -4.87 37.36
CA VAL A 425 18.02 -5.85 37.94
C VAL A 425 19.28 -5.12 38.42
N PRO A 426 19.74 -5.35 39.66
CA PRO A 426 21.01 -4.82 40.14
C PRO A 426 22.19 -5.24 39.27
N LEU A 427 23.08 -4.32 38.91
CA LEU A 427 24.22 -4.57 38.02
C LEU A 427 25.17 -5.65 38.55
N GLU A 428 25.31 -5.77 39.86
CA GLU A 428 26.13 -6.81 40.51
C GLU A 428 25.64 -8.24 40.21
N LYS A 429 24.34 -8.39 39.91
CA LYS A 429 23.68 -9.65 39.54
C LYS A 429 23.75 -9.96 38.05
N LEU A 430 24.30 -9.05 37.24
CA LEU A 430 24.46 -9.22 35.80
C LEU A 430 25.92 -9.52 35.42
N SER A 431 26.10 -10.39 34.44
CA SER A 431 27.36 -10.60 33.72
C SER A 431 27.15 -10.18 32.28
N PHE A 432 27.81 -9.10 31.85
CA PHE A 432 27.78 -8.63 30.46
C PHE A 432 28.84 -9.31 29.60
#